data_AF-A0A914PFP1-F1
#
_entry.id   AF-A0A914PFP1-F1
#
_cell.length_a   1.000
_cell.length_b   1.000
_cell.length_c   1.000
_cell.angle_alpha   90.00
_cell.angle_beta   90.00
_cell.angle_gamma   90.00
#
_symmetry.space_group_name_H-M   'P 1'
#
loop_
_entity.id
_entity.type
_entity.pdbx_description
1 polymer ?
#
loop_
_entity_poly.entity_id
_entity_poly.type
_entity_poly.pdbx_seq_one_letter_code
_entity_poly.pdbx_strand_id
1 'polypeptide(L)'
;MTFNRKLLNEEAKKKGWLPNIDMPCSPIIVHCLTGVGSSGALIAIEICLRKLDYSFQRACGPCVDVRDTVLRLRTQREMTVQKPQQYLFIHLAVLEYAVRRRFFDSIENLDLGNFLIENI
;
A
#
# COMPACT_ATOMS: atom_id res chain seq x y z
N MET A 1 12.92 -2.37 6.00
CA MET A 1 12.24 -1.11 6.39
C MET A 1 11.63 -0.50 5.13
N THR A 2 10.42 0.09 5.15
CA THR A 2 9.82 0.61 3.91
C THR A 2 10.56 1.84 3.41
N PHE A 3 10.52 2.08 2.10
CA PHE A 3 11.12 3.26 1.48
C PHE A 3 10.60 4.55 2.10
N ASN A 4 9.26 4.70 2.19
CA ASN A 4 8.63 5.88 2.79
C ASN A 4 9.02 6.07 4.25
N ARG A 5 9.10 4.99 5.03
CA ARG A 5 9.56 5.08 6.43
C ARG A 5 11.02 5.51 6.52
N LYS A 6 11.89 4.96 5.68
CA LYS A 6 13.31 5.33 5.64
C LYS A 6 13.45 6.81 5.31
N LEU A 7 12.80 7.26 4.23
CA LEU A 7 12.79 8.65 3.79
C LEU A 7 12.29 9.61 4.89
N LEU A 8 11.13 9.31 5.49
CA LEU A 8 10.55 10.15 6.55
C LEU A 8 11.43 10.20 7.79
N ASN A 9 12.07 9.09 8.17
CA ASN A 9 12.99 9.07 9.29
C ASN A 9 14.28 9.84 8.98
N GLU A 10 14.82 9.73 7.78
CA GLU A 10 16.00 10.49 7.34
C GLU A 10 15.72 11.99 7.36
N GLU A 11 14.57 12.42 6.82
CA GLU A 11 14.16 13.83 6.86
C GLU A 11 13.89 14.32 8.29
N ALA A 12 13.24 13.51 9.14
CA ALA A 12 13.00 13.87 10.53
C ALA A 12 14.30 13.98 11.34
N LYS A 13 15.28 13.10 11.12
CA LYS A 13 16.62 13.20 11.72
C LYS A 13 17.35 14.45 11.23
N LYS A 14 17.30 14.74 9.92
CA LYS A 14 17.88 15.96 9.32
C LYS A 14 17.28 17.24 9.90
N LYS A 15 16.00 17.24 10.24
CA LYS A 15 15.30 18.36 10.89
C LYS A 15 15.44 18.40 12.42
N GLY A 16 16.10 17.41 13.01
CA GLY A 16 16.26 17.30 14.47
C GLY A 16 14.97 16.93 15.22
N TRP A 17 13.95 16.41 14.53
CA TRP A 17 12.69 15.96 15.15
C TRP A 17 12.79 14.60 15.80
N LEU A 18 13.68 13.74 15.29
CA LEU A 18 13.99 12.45 15.89
C LEU A 18 15.42 12.46 16.45
N PRO A 19 15.65 11.91 17.66
CA PRO A 19 16.99 11.75 18.20
C PRO A 19 17.81 10.79 17.31
N ASN A 20 19.14 10.95 17.32
CA ASN A 20 20.08 10.06 16.61
C ASN A 20 20.23 8.67 17.27
N ILE A 21 19.27 8.28 18.11
CA ILE A 21 19.24 7.01 18.83
C ILE A 21 18.27 6.09 18.11
N ASP A 22 18.63 4.81 17.97
CA ASP A 22 17.75 3.78 17.41
C ASP A 22 16.63 3.43 18.41
N MET A 23 15.65 4.32 18.53
CA MET A 23 14.45 4.13 19.34
C MET A 23 13.43 3.26 18.60
N PRO A 24 12.62 2.42 19.28
CA PRO A 24 11.53 1.67 18.65
C PRO A 24 10.67 2.58 17.76
N CYS A 25 10.54 2.17 16.51
CA CYS A 25 10.10 3.03 15.43
C CYS A 25 8.61 3.39 15.60
N SER A 26 8.31 4.65 15.91
CA SER A 26 6.93 5.13 16.08
C SER A 26 6.08 4.89 14.82
N PRO A 27 4.75 4.72 14.96
CA PRO A 27 3.84 4.69 13.81
C PRO A 27 3.94 5.99 12.99
N ILE A 28 3.83 5.88 11.67
CA ILE A 28 3.75 7.06 10.80
C ILE A 28 2.32 7.58 10.86
N ILE A 29 2.17 8.87 11.18
CA ILE A 29 0.86 9.53 11.19
C ILE A 29 0.53 9.95 9.76
N VAL A 30 -0.64 9.53 9.28
CA VAL A 30 -1.18 9.91 7.97
C VAL A 30 -2.56 10.50 8.16
N HIS A 31 -2.78 11.73 7.69
CA HIS A 31 -4.09 12.36 7.72
C HIS A 31 -4.41 13.08 6.40
N CYS A 32 -5.68 13.42 6.23
CA CYS A 32 -6.16 14.28 5.16
C CYS A 32 -7.19 15.23 5.76
N LEU A 33 -8.40 15.31 5.21
CA LEU A 33 -9.53 16.03 5.81
C LEU A 33 -10.25 15.18 6.86
N THR A 34 -10.82 14.04 6.46
CA THR A 34 -11.55 13.11 7.35
C THR A 34 -10.70 11.93 7.82
N GLY A 35 -9.49 11.80 7.27
CA GLY A 35 -8.55 10.72 7.60
C GLY A 35 -8.99 9.33 7.12
N VAL A 36 -9.91 9.23 6.17
CA VAL A 36 -10.41 7.94 5.64
C VAL A 36 -10.31 7.79 4.12
N GLY A 37 -10.36 8.90 3.37
CA GLY A 37 -10.27 8.91 1.90
C GLY A 37 -8.83 8.72 1.41
N SER A 38 -8.15 9.81 1.04
CA SER A 38 -6.79 9.76 0.50
C SER A 38 -5.77 9.17 1.47
N SER A 39 -5.93 9.39 2.78
CA SER A 39 -5.10 8.73 3.81
C SER A 39 -5.26 7.21 3.76
N GLY A 40 -6.50 6.74 3.66
CA GLY A 40 -6.81 5.32 3.53
C GLY A 40 -6.20 4.70 2.28
N ALA A 41 -6.32 5.40 1.15
CA ALA A 41 -5.74 4.96 -0.11
C ALA A 41 -4.21 4.88 -0.04
N LEU A 42 -3.53 5.88 0.53
CA LEU A 42 -2.08 5.86 0.70
C LEU A 42 -1.63 4.70 1.59
N ILE A 43 -2.31 4.47 2.71
CA ILE A 43 -2.00 3.36 3.62
C ILE A 43 -2.23 2.00 2.92
N ALA A 44 -3.34 1.86 2.19
CA ALA A 44 -3.67 0.63 1.46
C ALA A 44 -2.62 0.32 0.39
N ILE A 45 -2.20 1.31 -0.39
CA ILE A 45 -1.12 1.17 -1.39
C ILE A 45 0.16 0.69 -0.69
N GLU A 46 0.62 1.39 0.35
CA GLU A 46 1.85 1.01 1.07
C GLU A 46 1.80 -0.45 1.58
N ILE A 47 0.67 -0.89 2.14
CA ILE A 47 0.50 -2.28 2.60
C ILE A 47 0.57 -3.26 1.42
N CYS A 48 -0.11 -2.95 0.31
CA CYS A 48 -0.13 -3.79 -0.88
C CYS A 48 1.27 -3.93 -1.51
N LEU A 49 2.01 -2.82 -1.66
CA LEU A 49 3.37 -2.85 -2.21
C LEU A 49 4.29 -3.70 -1.34
N ARG A 50 4.17 -3.59 -0.02
CA ARG A 50 4.92 -4.45 0.92
C ARG A 50 4.56 -5.92 0.81
N LYS A 51 3.27 -6.23 0.68
CA LYS A 51 2.81 -7.62 0.49
C LYS A 51 3.40 -8.19 -0.80
N LEU A 52 3.45 -7.41 -1.88
CA LEU A 52 4.12 -7.79 -3.12
C LEU A 52 5.63 -8.01 -2.93
N ASP A 53 6.36 -7.03 -2.38
CA ASP A 53 7.80 -7.15 -2.15
C ASP A 53 8.14 -8.36 -1.28
N TYR A 54 7.33 -8.62 -0.25
CA TYR A 54 7.51 -9.75 0.67
C TYR A 54 7.20 -11.09 0.00
N SER A 55 6.10 -11.19 -0.72
CA SER A 55 5.67 -12.43 -1.39
C SER A 55 6.56 -12.80 -2.57
N PHE A 56 7.08 -11.82 -3.31
CA PHE A 56 8.02 -12.05 -4.41
C PHE A 56 9.27 -12.82 -3.97
N GLN A 57 9.72 -12.65 -2.73
CA GLN A 57 10.87 -13.37 -2.17
C GLN A 57 10.53 -14.80 -1.73
N ARG A 58 9.27 -15.24 -1.85
CA ARG A 58 8.79 -16.54 -1.41
C ARG A 58 8.51 -17.47 -2.60
N ALA A 59 8.46 -18.77 -2.33
CA ALA A 59 8.19 -19.79 -3.33
C ALA A 59 6.84 -19.64 -4.06
N CYS A 60 5.87 -18.96 -3.45
CA CYS A 60 4.55 -18.71 -4.06
C CYS A 60 4.54 -17.60 -5.11
N GLY A 61 5.64 -16.85 -5.25
CA GLY A 61 5.71 -15.69 -6.14
C GLY A 61 4.95 -14.47 -5.62
N PRO A 62 4.99 -13.36 -6.39
CA PRO A 62 4.37 -12.10 -6.03
C PRO A 62 2.84 -12.21 -5.98
N CYS A 63 2.25 -11.91 -4.82
CA CYS A 63 0.81 -11.96 -4.62
C CYS A 63 0.32 -10.80 -3.73
N VAL A 64 -0.87 -10.28 -4.06
CA VAL A 64 -1.52 -9.23 -3.29
C VAL A 64 -3.02 -9.26 -3.48
N ASP A 65 -3.75 -9.06 -2.38
CA ASP A 65 -5.20 -8.90 -2.38
C ASP A 65 -5.54 -7.50 -1.83
N VAL A 66 -5.97 -6.63 -2.74
CA VAL A 66 -6.34 -5.26 -2.41
C VAL A 66 -7.67 -5.23 -1.63
N ARG A 67 -8.61 -6.14 -1.95
CA ARG A 67 -9.92 -6.22 -1.30
C ARG A 67 -9.75 -6.60 0.17
N ASP A 68 -9.03 -7.67 0.46
CA ASP A 68 -8.69 -8.10 1.83
C ASP A 68 -7.97 -6.97 2.58
N THR A 69 -7.04 -6.29 1.92
CA THR A 69 -6.31 -5.17 2.54
C THR A 69 -7.24 -4.04 2.95
N VAL A 70 -8.15 -3.62 2.07
CA VAL A 70 -9.13 -2.55 2.39
C VAL A 70 -10.13 -3.01 3.45
N LEU A 71 -10.61 -4.26 3.39
CA LEU A 71 -11.53 -4.81 4.40
C LEU A 71 -10.88 -4.83 5.78
N ARG A 72 -9.62 -5.26 5.91
CA ARG A 72 -8.88 -5.22 7.17
C ARG A 72 -8.62 -3.80 7.66
N LEU A 73 -8.38 -2.85 6.77
CA LEU A 73 -8.26 -1.44 7.18
C LEU A 73 -9.59 -0.92 7.73
N ARG A 74 -10.72 -1.33 7.15
CA ARG A 74 -12.05 -0.96 7.61
C ARG A 74 -12.41 -1.53 8.98
N THR A 75 -11.80 -2.63 9.41
CA THR A 75 -11.97 -3.13 10.80
C THR A 75 -11.24 -2.28 11.83
N GLN A 76 -10.22 -1.51 11.42
CA GLN A 76 -9.46 -0.61 12.30
C GLN A 76 -9.99 0.83 12.24
N ARG A 77 -10.50 1.26 11.09
CA ARG A 77 -11.12 2.58 10.89
C ARG A 77 -12.20 2.49 9.84
N GLU A 78 -13.43 2.73 10.25
CA GLU A 78 -14.60 2.65 9.38
C GLU A 78 -14.45 3.51 8.12
N MET A 79 -15.11 3.11 7.04
CA MET A 79 -15.17 3.87 5.79
C MET A 79 -13.82 4.17 5.12
N THR A 80 -12.72 3.51 5.54
CA THR A 80 -11.42 3.61 4.88
C THR A 80 -11.55 3.26 3.39
N VAL A 81 -11.04 4.15 2.52
CA VAL A 81 -11.28 4.16 1.06
C VAL A 81 -12.77 4.34 0.75
N GLN A 82 -13.22 5.59 0.69
CA GLN A 82 -14.65 5.93 0.57
C GLN A 82 -15.18 5.87 -0.86
N LYS A 83 -14.38 6.33 -1.84
CA LYS A 83 -14.83 6.53 -3.22
C LYS A 83 -14.37 5.37 -4.11
N PRO A 84 -15.20 4.88 -5.05
CA PRO A 84 -14.81 3.84 -6.00
C PRO A 84 -13.54 4.20 -6.79
N GLN A 85 -13.38 5.48 -7.15
CA GLN A 85 -12.20 5.96 -7.88
C GLN A 85 -10.91 5.79 -7.06
N GLN A 86 -10.97 5.92 -5.72
CA GLN A 86 -9.82 5.66 -4.86
C GLN A 86 -9.48 4.17 -4.83
N TYR A 87 -10.50 3.31 -4.78
CA TYR A 87 -10.32 1.87 -4.81
C TYR A 87 -9.68 1.40 -6.12
N LEU A 88 -10.17 1.92 -7.25
CA LEU A 88 -9.57 1.70 -8.58
C LEU A 88 -8.13 2.21 -8.64
N PHE A 89 -7.88 3.43 -8.13
CA PHE A 89 -6.55 4.01 -8.10
C PHE A 89 -5.54 3.15 -7.32
N ILE A 90 -5.93 2.58 -6.17
CA ILE A 90 -5.06 1.67 -5.42
C ILE A 90 -4.64 0.49 -6.29
N HIS A 91 -5.58 -0.10 -7.01
CA HIS A 91 -5.25 -1.22 -7.87
C HIS A 91 -4.30 -0.82 -9.01
N LEU A 92 -4.59 0.29 -9.70
CA LEU A 92 -3.73 0.80 -10.77
C LEU A 92 -2.31 1.08 -10.27
N ALA A 93 -2.16 1.69 -9.10
CA ALA A 93 -0.86 1.96 -8.49
C ALA A 93 -0.09 0.67 -8.14
N VAL A 94 -0.79 -0.35 -7.64
CA VAL A 94 -0.21 -1.66 -7.31
C VAL A 94 0.25 -2.39 -8.58
N LEU A 95 -0.56 -2.36 -9.64
CA LEU A 95 -0.20 -2.91 -10.95
C LEU A 95 1.02 -2.22 -11.56
N GLU A 96 1.00 -0.88 -11.59
CA GLU A 96 2.12 -0.06 -12.09
C GLU A 96 3.41 -0.39 -11.34
N TYR A 97 3.34 -0.52 -10.02
CA TYR A 97 4.49 -0.90 -9.19
C TYR A 97 5.02 -2.29 -9.56
N ALA A 98 4.14 -3.28 -9.68
CA ALA A 98 4.53 -4.65 -10.00
C ALA A 98 5.21 -4.75 -11.38
N VAL A 99 4.69 -4.03 -12.38
CA VAL A 99 5.28 -3.95 -13.72
C VAL A 99 6.66 -3.29 -13.65
N ARG A 100 6.80 -2.15 -12.98
CA ARG A 100 8.09 -1.45 -12.85
C ARG A 100 9.14 -2.27 -12.10
N ARG A 101 8.72 -3.08 -11.13
CA ARG A 101 9.60 -3.96 -10.35
C ARG A 101 9.90 -5.27 -11.07
N ARG A 102 9.32 -5.50 -12.26
CA ARG A 102 9.45 -6.74 -13.03
C ARG A 102 9.08 -7.98 -12.21
N PHE A 103 7.99 -7.88 -11.45
CA PHE A 103 7.45 -9.02 -10.71
C PHE A 103 6.78 -10.04 -11.62
N PHE A 104 6.33 -9.60 -12.80
CA PHE A 104 5.69 -10.43 -13.80
C PHE A 104 6.41 -10.22 -15.13
N ASP A 105 6.71 -11.31 -15.84
CA ASP A 105 7.35 -11.27 -17.15
C ASP A 105 6.36 -10.90 -18.27
N SER A 106 5.06 -11.17 -18.07
CA SER A 106 3.96 -10.82 -18.98
C SER A 106 2.71 -10.43 -18.20
N ILE A 107 1.98 -9.42 -18.70
CA ILE A 107 0.68 -8.97 -18.16
C ILE A 107 -0.39 -10.05 -18.32
N GLU A 108 -0.22 -10.98 -19.26
CA GLU A 108 -1.14 -12.09 -19.51
C GLU A 108 -1.24 -13.06 -18.33
N ASN A 109 -0.23 -13.08 -17.45
CA ASN A 109 -0.22 -13.92 -16.25
C ASN A 109 -0.89 -13.25 -15.04
N LEU A 110 -1.41 -12.03 -15.17
CA LEU A 110 -2.20 -11.41 -14.10
C LEU A 110 -3.65 -11.89 -14.17
N ASP A 111 -4.08 -12.55 -13.10
CA ASP A 111 -5.51 -12.77 -12.85
C ASP A 111 -6.18 -11.44 -12.47
N LEU A 112 -6.81 -10.81 -13.47
CA LEU A 112 -7.63 -9.61 -13.34
C LEU A 112 -9.13 -9.94 -13.24
N GLY A 113 -9.52 -11.21 -13.03
CA GLY A 113 -10.93 -11.63 -13.01
C GLY A 113 -11.77 -10.89 -11.96
N ASN A 114 -11.14 -10.41 -10.89
CA ASN A 114 -11.78 -9.60 -9.84
C ASN A 114 -11.77 -8.09 -10.10
N PHE A 115 -11.16 -7.65 -11.21
CA PHE A 115 -10.95 -6.25 -11.57
C PHE A 115 -12.02 -5.72 -12.52
N LEU A 116 -12.47 -6.57 -13.44
CA LEU A 116 -13.57 -6.28 -14.34
C LEU A 116 -14.86 -6.58 -13.59
N ILE A 117 -15.50 -5.52 -13.11
CA ILE A 117 -16.85 -5.59 -12.54
C ILE A 117 -17.80 -5.90 -13.70
N GLU A 118 -18.00 -7.18 -14.03
CA GLU A 118 -19.11 -7.60 -14.91
C GLU A 118 -20.42 -7.82 -14.15
N ASN A 119 -20.49 -7.57 -12.83
CA ASN A 119 -21.73 -7.70 -12.09
C ASN A 119 -21.87 -6.61 -11.00
N ILE A 120 -22.41 -5.46 -11.40
CA ILE A 120 -23.34 -4.63 -10.63
C ILE A 120 -24.56 -4.42 -11.54
#